data_AF-A0A6J2UFP6-F1
#
_entry.id   AF-A0A6J2UFP6-F1
#
_cell.length_a   1.000
_cell.length_b   1.000
_cell.length_c   1.000
_cell.angle_alpha   90.00
_cell.angle_beta   90.00
_cell.angle_gamma   90.00
#
_symmetry.space_group_name_H-M   'P 1'
#
loop_
_entity.id
_entity.type
_entity.pdbx_description
1 polymer ?
#
loop_
_entity_poly.entity_id
_entity_poly.type
_entity_poly.pdbx_seq_one_letter_code
_entity_poly.pdbx_strand_id
1 'polypeptide(L)'
;MEYEPNELDEEFENYLQLVHCFVVKDFPYAERCSFVMNSSDCVSGTNFVPYMQLMSCVFKCKNKFMELVFISIFLALCAELLLCLGYVVDLYYGPALKVVSRLLHMNEHLAGVTLLAFGNTSPDLFANLANIEEEVPVFANSMSTALFVSMFTGGLVCYISPFKMNSHSTIRDLLFFILGISLLEYVMASEGQVTLNECIMLCMVYIFYLMVNMLDLYIMRITMRMMEREIKELRSKPLTREMTRKLNELQRKYDDLNEDETIEIVERTSSIFVSGKRSQRGKSRATFTFGTPQNRGHDNVNEEATRNVFYNLSHGKNIRLFEEFFESIKPIDCSEWRNHNMFMKAFYLAKAPVVFLCAIYIPLVDYEIDKHGWSKLLNCLHIVLNPALTLMVGGGLHHHESHWVNVHNIYMCNRDRFGT
;
A
#
# COMPACT_ATOMS: atom_id res chain seq x y z
N MET A 1 32.80 -52.87 -11.13
CA MET A 1 31.58 -52.27 -11.68
C MET A 1 31.41 -50.97 -10.93
N GLU A 2 31.72 -49.89 -11.62
CA GLU A 2 31.53 -48.52 -11.12
C GLU A 2 30.03 -48.24 -11.24
N TYR A 3 29.43 -47.78 -10.15
CA TYR A 3 28.00 -47.50 -10.11
C TYR A 3 27.75 -46.21 -10.90
N GLU A 4 27.05 -46.28 -12.02
CA GLU A 4 26.53 -45.09 -12.69
C GLU A 4 25.21 -44.70 -12.02
N PRO A 5 25.14 -43.53 -11.35
CA PRO A 5 23.91 -43.06 -10.73
C PRO A 5 22.85 -42.80 -11.81
N ASN A 6 21.61 -43.19 -11.50
CA ASN A 6 20.46 -42.93 -12.36
C ASN A 6 19.78 -41.59 -11.99
N GLU A 7 18.88 -41.10 -12.85
CA GLU A 7 18.14 -39.84 -12.61
C GLU A 7 17.40 -39.80 -11.26
N LEU A 8 16.98 -40.96 -10.76
CA LEU A 8 16.31 -41.12 -9.47
C LEU A 8 17.27 -40.94 -8.29
N ASP A 9 18.54 -41.32 -8.45
CA ASP A 9 19.59 -41.09 -7.45
C ASP A 9 19.97 -39.61 -7.39
N GLU A 10 20.03 -38.92 -8.54
CA GLU A 10 20.25 -37.47 -8.60
C GLU A 10 19.08 -36.69 -7.98
N GLU A 11 17.83 -37.11 -8.22
CA GLU A 11 16.66 -36.52 -7.55
C GLU A 11 16.71 -36.75 -6.03
N PHE A 12 17.18 -37.91 -5.57
CA PHE A 12 17.25 -38.23 -4.15
C PHE A 12 18.34 -37.42 -3.43
N GLU A 13 19.50 -37.23 -4.06
CA GLU A 13 20.58 -36.37 -3.52
C GLU A 13 20.16 -34.89 -3.47
N ASN A 14 19.37 -34.43 -4.46
CA ASN A 14 18.86 -33.06 -4.51
C ASN A 14 17.50 -32.88 -3.81
N TYR A 15 16.92 -33.93 -3.23
CA TYR A 15 15.57 -33.92 -2.65
C TYR A 15 15.40 -32.81 -1.61
N LEU A 16 16.37 -32.64 -0.70
CA LEU A 16 16.33 -31.60 0.34
C LEU A 16 16.40 -30.17 -0.22
N GLN A 17 16.91 -30.01 -1.44
CA GLN A 17 16.98 -28.73 -2.14
C GLN A 17 15.70 -28.41 -2.92
N LEU A 18 14.97 -29.45 -3.35
CA LEU A 18 13.77 -29.34 -4.19
C LEU A 18 12.46 -29.47 -3.41
N VAL A 19 12.49 -30.04 -2.21
CA VAL A 19 11.29 -30.31 -1.41
C VAL A 19 10.70 -29.04 -0.81
N HIS A 20 9.40 -28.85 -0.99
CA HIS A 20 8.68 -27.77 -0.33
C HIS A 20 8.68 -27.93 1.19
N CYS A 21 8.93 -26.83 1.91
CA CYS A 21 8.96 -26.83 3.37
C CYS A 21 7.63 -27.28 4.03
N PHE A 22 6.51 -27.28 3.31
CA PHE A 22 5.21 -27.74 3.81
C PHE A 22 5.17 -29.25 4.13
N VAL A 23 6.08 -30.05 3.56
CA VAL A 23 6.17 -31.50 3.79
C VAL A 23 6.62 -31.84 5.23
N VAL A 24 7.17 -30.87 5.98
CA VAL A 24 7.54 -31.00 7.41
C VAL A 24 6.39 -31.58 8.26
N LYS A 25 5.13 -31.30 7.91
CA LYS A 25 3.96 -31.78 8.63
C LYS A 25 3.86 -33.32 8.66
N ASP A 26 4.37 -33.98 7.62
CA ASP A 26 4.27 -35.42 7.41
C ASP A 26 5.39 -36.19 8.16
N PHE A 27 6.44 -35.49 8.59
CA PHE A 27 7.51 -36.06 9.40
C PHE A 27 7.14 -36.20 10.89
N PRO A 28 7.68 -37.22 11.57
CA PRO A 28 7.56 -37.34 13.02
C PRO A 28 8.14 -36.12 13.74
N TYR A 29 7.51 -35.66 14.83
CA TYR A 29 7.91 -34.45 15.56
C TYR A 29 9.39 -34.42 15.99
N ALA A 30 9.99 -35.59 16.23
CA ALA A 30 11.40 -35.70 16.63
C ALA A 30 12.37 -35.30 15.49
N GLU A 31 11.99 -35.51 14.24
CA GLU A 31 12.86 -35.33 13.06
C GLU A 31 12.59 -34.01 12.32
N ARG A 32 11.48 -33.33 12.62
CA ARG A 32 11.09 -32.06 11.99
C ARG A 32 12.15 -30.98 12.08
N CYS A 33 12.86 -30.85 13.21
CA CYS A 33 13.91 -29.84 13.33
C CYS A 33 15.11 -30.14 12.41
N SER A 34 15.54 -31.40 12.34
CA SER A 34 16.63 -31.81 11.46
C SER A 34 16.28 -31.59 9.99
N PHE A 35 15.04 -31.88 9.61
CA PHE A 35 14.54 -31.61 8.26
C PHE A 35 14.53 -30.11 7.94
N VAL A 36 13.95 -29.28 8.82
CA VAL A 36 13.85 -27.82 8.60
C VAL A 36 15.23 -27.15 8.49
N MET A 37 16.23 -27.66 9.21
CA MET A 37 17.60 -27.12 9.14
C MET A 37 18.37 -27.56 7.90
N ASN A 38 18.02 -28.72 7.33
CA ASN A 38 18.70 -29.28 6.16
C ASN A 38 18.06 -28.89 4.83
N SER A 39 16.78 -28.50 4.83
CA SER A 39 16.09 -28.05 3.61
C SER A 39 16.37 -26.57 3.34
N SER A 40 16.85 -26.27 2.12
CA SER A 40 17.15 -24.90 1.69
C SER A 40 15.90 -24.02 1.60
N ASP A 41 14.80 -24.55 1.07
CA ASP A 41 13.51 -23.85 0.93
C ASP A 41 12.97 -23.36 2.30
N CYS A 42 13.12 -24.18 3.35
CA CYS A 42 12.73 -23.80 4.71
C CYS A 42 13.55 -22.65 5.30
N VAL A 43 14.79 -22.48 4.86
CA VAL A 43 15.72 -21.45 5.36
C VAL A 43 15.58 -20.17 4.53
N SER A 44 15.52 -20.28 3.20
CA SER A 44 15.41 -19.14 2.28
C SER A 44 14.02 -18.50 2.26
N GLY A 45 12.95 -19.29 2.41
CA GLY A 45 11.57 -18.80 2.33
C GLY A 45 11.08 -17.97 3.54
N THR A 46 11.89 -17.79 4.59
CA THR A 46 11.44 -17.17 5.85
C THR A 46 12.28 -15.96 6.29
N ASN A 47 12.41 -14.97 5.40
CA ASN A 47 13.32 -13.82 5.56
C ASN A 47 13.04 -12.88 6.76
N PHE A 48 11.82 -12.82 7.29
CA PHE A 48 11.51 -11.90 8.41
C PHE A 48 11.28 -12.62 9.74
N VAL A 49 10.53 -13.73 9.74
CA VAL A 49 10.28 -14.56 10.92
C VAL A 49 10.42 -16.03 10.52
N PRO A 50 11.46 -16.75 10.97
CA PRO A 50 11.67 -18.16 10.63
C PRO A 50 10.69 -19.05 11.41
N TYR A 51 9.40 -18.95 11.09
CA TYR A 51 8.31 -19.55 11.85
C TYR A 51 8.39 -21.08 11.89
N MET A 52 8.88 -21.72 10.82
CA MET A 52 9.11 -23.17 10.77
C MET A 52 10.22 -23.62 11.71
N GLN A 53 11.32 -22.85 11.80
CA GLN A 53 12.41 -23.11 12.75
C GLN A 53 11.97 -22.82 14.19
N LEU A 54 11.23 -21.73 14.41
CA LEU A 54 10.65 -21.41 15.71
C LEU A 54 9.74 -22.54 16.19
N MET A 55 8.84 -23.02 15.35
CA MET A 55 7.91 -24.09 15.68
C MET A 55 8.62 -25.43 15.95
N SER A 56 9.52 -25.85 15.05
CA SER A 56 10.12 -27.19 15.09
C SER A 56 11.38 -27.28 15.96
N CYS A 57 12.22 -26.26 15.99
CA CYS A 57 13.52 -26.29 16.68
C CYS A 57 13.55 -25.56 18.02
N VAL A 58 12.90 -24.39 18.13
CA VAL A 58 12.91 -23.58 19.36
C VAL A 58 11.83 -24.04 20.33
N PHE A 59 10.56 -24.01 19.90
CA PHE A 59 9.42 -24.42 20.72
C PHE A 59 9.29 -25.95 20.82
N LYS A 60 9.90 -26.70 19.88
CA LYS A 60 9.90 -28.17 19.82
C LYS A 60 8.51 -28.75 20.06
N CYS A 61 7.54 -28.31 19.26
CA CYS A 61 6.17 -28.80 19.35
C CYS A 61 6.15 -30.34 19.25
N LYS A 62 5.69 -31.02 20.31
CA LYS A 62 5.63 -32.50 20.36
C LYS A 62 4.25 -33.08 20.06
N ASN A 63 3.22 -32.24 20.20
CA ASN A 63 1.81 -32.63 20.13
C ASN A 63 1.08 -31.73 19.15
N LYS A 64 0.07 -32.28 18.48
CA LYS A 64 -0.83 -31.55 17.58
C LYS A 64 -1.51 -30.34 18.23
N PHE A 65 -1.79 -30.42 19.54
CA PHE A 65 -2.37 -29.30 20.28
C PHE A 65 -1.40 -28.10 20.38
N MET A 66 -0.12 -28.36 20.65
CA MET A 66 0.90 -27.30 20.74
C MET A 66 1.16 -26.65 19.37
N GLU A 67 1.17 -27.47 18.31
CA GLU A 67 1.24 -26.99 16.93
C GLU A 67 0.03 -26.10 16.57
N LEU A 68 -1.19 -26.53 16.90
CA LEU A 68 -2.40 -25.74 16.67
C LEU A 68 -2.41 -24.42 17.46
N VAL A 69 -1.91 -24.43 18.70
CA VAL A 69 -1.77 -23.20 19.51
C VAL A 69 -0.75 -22.26 18.86
N PHE A 70 0.39 -22.77 18.39
CA PHE A 70 1.39 -21.95 17.70
C PHE A 70 0.83 -21.36 16.39
N ILE A 71 0.20 -22.18 15.55
CA ILE A 71 -0.42 -21.72 14.29
C ILE A 71 -1.52 -20.69 14.56
N SER A 72 -2.35 -20.88 15.60
CA SER A 72 -3.41 -19.92 15.93
C SER A 72 -2.85 -18.59 16.45
N ILE A 73 -1.77 -18.60 17.24
CA ILE A 73 -1.06 -17.38 17.66
C ILE A 73 -0.42 -16.68 16.47
N PHE A 74 0.23 -17.44 15.57
CA PHE A 74 0.84 -16.88 14.36
C PHE A 74 -0.21 -16.27 13.43
N LEU A 75 -1.34 -16.93 13.22
CA LEU A 75 -2.45 -16.40 12.41
C LEU A 75 -3.06 -15.15 13.07
N ALA A 76 -3.21 -15.14 14.39
CA ALA A 76 -3.66 -13.96 15.12
C ALA A 76 -2.67 -12.79 14.98
N LEU A 77 -1.36 -13.05 15.04
CA LEU A 77 -0.32 -12.06 14.77
C LEU A 77 -0.42 -11.51 13.35
N CYS A 78 -0.56 -12.37 12.33
CA CYS A 78 -0.74 -11.95 10.94
C CYS A 78 -1.99 -11.10 10.76
N ALA A 79 -3.11 -11.49 11.38
CA ALA A 79 -4.35 -10.71 11.37
C ALA A 79 -4.16 -9.34 12.03
N GLU A 80 -3.46 -9.27 13.17
CA GLU A 80 -3.15 -8.00 13.85
C GLU A 80 -2.26 -7.11 12.99
N LEU A 81 -1.25 -7.66 12.32
CA LEU A 81 -0.40 -6.92 11.39
C LEU A 81 -1.20 -6.36 10.20
N LEU A 82 -2.14 -7.13 9.64
CA LEU A 82 -3.03 -6.66 8.58
C LEU A 82 -3.95 -5.52 9.05
N LEU A 83 -4.48 -5.61 10.28
CA LEU A 83 -5.28 -4.53 10.87
C LEU A 83 -4.42 -3.28 11.14
N CYS A 84 -3.19 -3.46 11.60
CA CYS A 84 -2.23 -2.36 11.78
C CYS A 84 -1.88 -1.70 10.44
N LEU A 85 -1.70 -2.48 9.37
CA LEU A 85 -1.46 -1.97 8.03
C LEU A 85 -2.65 -1.12 7.56
N GLY A 86 -3.88 -1.62 7.71
CA GLY A 86 -5.09 -0.86 7.39
C GLY A 86 -5.19 0.46 8.15
N TYR A 87 -4.83 0.46 9.44
CA TYR A 87 -4.76 1.66 10.26
C TYR A 87 -3.71 2.68 9.74
N VAL A 88 -2.51 2.20 9.39
CA VAL A 88 -1.45 3.06 8.85
C VAL A 88 -1.85 3.66 7.51
N VAL A 89 -2.49 2.86 6.65
CA VAL A 89 -3.00 3.31 5.35
C VAL A 89 -4.05 4.42 5.53
N ASP A 90 -5.00 4.23 6.45
CA ASP A 90 -6.06 5.22 6.69
C ASP A 90 -5.48 6.52 7.27
N LEU A 91 -4.66 6.46 8.32
CA LEU A 91 -4.24 7.67 9.03
C LEU A 91 -3.02 8.38 8.47
N TYR A 92 -2.07 7.67 7.86
CA TYR A 92 -0.82 8.26 7.40
C TYR A 92 -0.73 8.31 5.88
N TYR A 93 -0.95 7.17 5.20
CA TYR A 93 -0.74 7.08 3.75
C TYR A 93 -1.76 7.88 2.95
N GLY A 94 -3.06 7.76 3.28
CA GLY A 94 -4.14 8.47 2.59
C GLY A 94 -3.98 10.01 2.61
N PRO A 95 -3.85 10.65 3.78
CA PRO A 95 -3.65 12.09 3.86
C PRO A 95 -2.35 12.56 3.21
N ALA A 96 -1.25 11.82 3.37
CA ALA A 96 0.01 12.12 2.70
C ALA A 96 -0.14 12.09 1.17
N LEU A 97 -0.83 11.10 0.62
CA LEU A 97 -1.11 11.00 -0.81
C LEU A 97 -1.94 12.20 -1.30
N LYS A 98 -2.98 12.60 -0.57
CA LYS A 98 -3.78 13.80 -0.91
C LYS A 98 -2.91 15.06 -0.95
N VAL A 99 -2.03 15.24 0.04
CA VAL A 99 -1.11 16.40 0.11
C VAL A 99 -0.16 16.41 -1.08
N VAL A 100 0.50 15.29 -1.38
CA VAL A 100 1.44 15.17 -2.50
C VAL A 100 0.73 15.40 -3.84
N SER A 101 -0.47 14.83 -4.00
CA SER A 101 -1.27 15.01 -5.21
C SER A 101 -1.64 16.48 -5.44
N ARG A 102 -1.97 17.21 -4.36
CA ARG A 102 -2.23 18.66 -4.40
C ARG A 102 -0.97 19.46 -4.76
N LEU A 103 0.20 19.08 -4.21
CA LEU A 103 1.48 19.73 -4.53
C LEU A 103 1.90 19.53 -5.99
N LEU A 104 1.60 18.36 -6.57
CA LEU A 104 1.85 18.05 -7.97
C LEU A 104 0.72 18.55 -8.91
N HIS A 105 -0.31 19.19 -8.35
CA HIS A 105 -1.53 19.64 -9.03
C HIS A 105 -2.26 18.51 -9.78
N MET A 106 -2.10 17.25 -9.41
CA MET A 106 -2.70 16.12 -10.12
C MET A 106 -4.19 15.99 -9.75
N ASN A 107 -5.01 15.49 -10.68
CA ASN A 107 -6.39 15.10 -10.34
C ASN A 107 -6.38 13.78 -9.54
N GLU A 108 -7.46 13.48 -8.83
CA GLU A 108 -7.55 12.28 -7.97
C GLU A 108 -7.32 10.99 -8.75
N HIS A 109 -7.86 10.92 -9.97
CA HIS A 109 -7.70 9.76 -10.85
C HIS A 109 -6.23 9.51 -11.24
N LEU A 110 -5.50 10.54 -11.71
CA LEU A 110 -4.09 10.40 -12.09
C LEU A 110 -3.21 10.10 -10.87
N ALA A 111 -3.51 10.71 -9.72
CA ALA A 111 -2.83 10.39 -8.47
C ALA A 111 -2.99 8.91 -8.08
N GLY A 112 -4.19 8.35 -8.27
CA GLY A 112 -4.45 6.92 -8.09
C GLY A 112 -3.66 6.04 -9.04
N VAL A 113 -3.68 6.36 -10.33
CA VAL A 113 -2.99 5.59 -11.39
C VAL A 113 -1.46 5.64 -11.26
N THR A 114 -0.91 6.70 -10.68
CA THR A 114 0.54 6.94 -10.65
C THR A 114 1.12 6.75 -9.25
N LEU A 115 0.84 7.65 -8.32
CA LEU A 115 1.46 7.69 -6.99
C LEU A 115 1.03 6.50 -6.14
N LEU A 116 -0.28 6.21 -6.10
CA LEU A 116 -0.82 5.08 -5.34
C LEU A 116 -0.38 3.74 -5.92
N ALA A 117 -0.49 3.58 -7.24
CA ALA A 117 -0.04 2.37 -7.93
C ALA A 117 1.46 2.14 -7.75
N PHE A 118 2.28 3.18 -7.94
CA PHE A 118 3.73 3.10 -7.73
C PHE A 118 4.08 2.75 -6.28
N GLY A 119 3.43 3.38 -5.30
CA GLY A 119 3.67 3.11 -3.88
C GLY A 119 3.39 1.67 -3.49
N ASN A 120 2.36 1.05 -4.08
CA ASN A 120 1.98 -0.33 -3.81
C ASN A 120 2.84 -1.35 -4.57
N THR A 121 3.18 -1.09 -5.83
CA THR A 121 3.87 -2.08 -6.69
C THR A 121 5.40 -1.99 -6.62
N SER A 122 5.97 -0.87 -6.16
CA SER A 122 7.43 -0.72 -6.05
C SER A 122 8.09 -1.78 -5.14
N PRO A 123 7.57 -2.06 -3.93
CA PRO A 123 8.14 -3.10 -3.08
C PRO A 123 8.15 -4.47 -3.75
N ASP A 124 7.06 -4.82 -4.43
CA ASP A 124 6.94 -6.08 -5.17
C ASP A 124 7.95 -6.16 -6.33
N LEU A 125 8.13 -5.05 -7.07
CA LEU A 125 9.13 -4.97 -8.14
C LEU A 125 10.54 -5.23 -7.60
N PHE A 126 10.92 -4.57 -6.50
CA PHE A 126 12.25 -4.76 -5.91
C PHE A 126 12.42 -6.15 -5.30
N ALA A 127 11.39 -6.74 -4.70
CA ALA A 127 11.42 -8.10 -4.19
C ALA A 127 11.64 -9.13 -5.32
N ASN A 128 10.94 -8.98 -6.44
CA ASN A 128 11.12 -9.84 -7.61
C ASN A 128 12.51 -9.65 -8.26
N LEU A 129 13.06 -8.43 -8.23
CA LEU A 129 14.40 -8.15 -8.73
C LEU A 129 15.50 -8.74 -7.83
N ALA A 130 15.27 -8.82 -6.52
CA ALA A 130 16.22 -9.41 -5.57
C ALA A 130 16.34 -10.94 -5.72
N ASN A 131 15.29 -11.61 -6.22
CA ASN A 131 15.23 -13.06 -6.36
C ASN A 131 15.54 -13.56 -7.78
N ILE A 132 16.25 -12.78 -8.61
CA ILE A 132 16.57 -13.15 -10.00
C ILE A 132 17.38 -14.45 -10.10
N GLU A 133 18.13 -14.80 -9.06
CA GLU A 133 18.96 -16.01 -9.02
C GLU A 133 18.17 -17.29 -8.72
N GLU A 134 16.93 -17.17 -8.23
CA GLU A 134 16.06 -18.31 -7.94
C GLU A 134 15.11 -18.58 -9.12
N GLU A 135 14.85 -19.85 -9.47
CA GLU A 135 13.91 -20.26 -10.53
C GLU A 135 12.44 -20.05 -10.12
N VAL A 136 12.11 -18.86 -9.65
CA VAL A 136 10.76 -18.49 -9.21
C VAL A 136 9.91 -18.18 -10.45
N PRO A 137 8.67 -18.70 -10.54
CA PRO A 137 7.75 -18.38 -11.63
C PRO A 137 7.17 -16.96 -11.48
N VAL A 138 8.01 -15.93 -11.57
CA VAL A 138 7.68 -14.51 -11.37
C VAL A 138 6.52 -14.07 -12.28
N PHE A 139 6.50 -14.55 -13.52
CA PHE A 139 5.45 -14.25 -14.49
C PHE A 139 4.07 -14.72 -14.02
N ALA A 140 3.93 -16.01 -13.70
CA ALA A 140 2.65 -16.59 -13.29
C ALA A 140 2.13 -15.95 -12.00
N ASN A 141 3.04 -15.68 -11.05
CA ASN A 141 2.72 -15.01 -9.79
C ASN A 141 2.23 -13.57 -10.02
N SER A 142 2.91 -12.80 -10.86
CA SER A 142 2.55 -11.41 -11.17
C SER A 142 1.22 -11.33 -11.92
N MET A 143 1.01 -12.21 -12.91
CA MET A 143 -0.22 -12.27 -13.70
C MET A 143 -1.42 -12.66 -12.82
N SER A 144 -1.27 -13.69 -11.97
CA SER A 144 -2.31 -14.11 -11.03
C SER A 144 -2.70 -12.99 -10.07
N THR A 145 -1.70 -12.27 -9.52
CA THR A 145 -1.92 -11.13 -8.63
C THR A 145 -2.67 -10.00 -9.32
N ALA A 146 -2.27 -9.64 -10.55
CA ALA A 146 -2.92 -8.59 -11.33
C ALA A 146 -4.39 -8.94 -11.67
N LEU A 147 -4.67 -10.18 -12.04
CA LEU A 147 -6.03 -10.66 -12.31
C LEU A 147 -6.89 -10.69 -11.05
N PHE A 148 -6.34 -11.14 -9.92
CA PHE A 148 -7.05 -11.15 -8.64
C PHE A 148 -7.41 -9.73 -8.17
N VAL A 149 -6.47 -8.78 -8.28
CA VAL A 149 -6.70 -7.38 -7.90
C VAL A 149 -7.75 -6.73 -8.82
N SER A 150 -7.63 -6.91 -10.13
CA SER A 150 -8.54 -6.27 -11.10
C SER A 150 -9.96 -6.86 -11.05
N MET A 151 -10.09 -8.19 -11.08
CA MET A 151 -11.40 -8.84 -11.18
C MET A 151 -12.10 -8.97 -9.82
N PHE A 152 -11.41 -9.55 -8.84
CA PHE A 152 -12.01 -9.83 -7.54
C PHE A 152 -12.03 -8.59 -6.64
N THR A 153 -10.88 -7.96 -6.41
CA THR A 153 -10.80 -6.81 -5.50
C THR A 153 -11.52 -5.59 -6.09
N GLY A 154 -11.27 -5.27 -7.37
CA GLY A 154 -11.99 -4.21 -8.07
C GLY A 154 -13.50 -4.43 -8.11
N GLY A 155 -13.96 -5.65 -8.41
CA GLY A 155 -15.37 -6.01 -8.39
C GLY A 155 -16.03 -5.87 -7.01
N LEU A 156 -15.33 -6.28 -5.95
CA LEU A 156 -15.80 -6.16 -4.57
C LEU A 156 -15.94 -4.70 -4.14
N VAL A 157 -14.98 -3.83 -4.51
CA VAL A 157 -15.04 -2.39 -4.21
C VAL A 157 -16.23 -1.74 -4.92
N CYS A 158 -16.44 -2.03 -6.21
CA CYS A 158 -17.60 -1.57 -6.97
C CYS A 158 -18.93 -2.05 -6.38
N TYR A 159 -18.97 -3.24 -5.77
CA TYR A 159 -20.15 -3.78 -5.11
C TYR A 159 -20.45 -3.12 -3.76
N ILE A 160 -19.41 -2.94 -2.92
CA ILE A 160 -19.56 -2.40 -1.56
C ILE A 160 -19.82 -0.90 -1.57
N SER A 161 -19.14 -0.15 -2.44
CA SER A 161 -19.19 1.31 -2.46
C SER A 161 -19.50 1.80 -3.88
N PRO A 162 -20.76 2.16 -4.19
CA PRO A 162 -21.09 2.73 -5.48
C PRO A 162 -20.57 4.18 -5.54
N PHE A 163 -19.60 4.44 -6.42
CA PHE A 163 -19.07 5.77 -6.72
C PHE A 163 -19.25 6.10 -8.20
N LYS A 164 -19.30 7.41 -8.53
CA LYS A 164 -19.34 7.89 -9.92
C LYS A 164 -17.91 7.78 -10.48
N MET A 165 -17.73 6.96 -11.50
CA MET A 165 -16.43 6.80 -12.14
C MET A 165 -16.38 7.54 -13.49
N ASN A 166 -15.25 8.18 -13.80
CA ASN A 166 -15.08 8.82 -15.10
C ASN A 166 -14.91 7.74 -16.18
N SER A 167 -15.97 7.56 -16.98
CA SER A 167 -16.02 6.52 -18.02
C SER A 167 -14.90 6.67 -19.05
N HIS A 168 -14.53 7.90 -19.41
CA HIS A 168 -13.49 8.13 -20.42
C HIS A 168 -12.13 7.63 -19.95
N SER A 169 -11.70 8.06 -18.77
CA SER A 169 -10.40 7.71 -18.20
C SER A 169 -10.34 6.21 -17.85
N THR A 170 -11.44 5.64 -17.34
CA THR A 170 -11.51 4.20 -17.02
C THR A 170 -11.39 3.33 -18.27
N ILE A 171 -12.15 3.64 -19.33
CA ILE A 171 -12.12 2.84 -20.57
C ILE A 171 -10.71 2.89 -21.16
N ARG A 172 -10.09 4.07 -21.19
CA ARG A 172 -8.69 4.21 -21.63
C ARG A 172 -7.78 3.28 -20.85
N ASP A 173 -7.83 3.33 -19.53
CA ASP A 173 -6.94 2.55 -18.67
C ASP A 173 -7.17 1.04 -18.81
N LEU A 174 -8.43 0.61 -18.92
CA LEU A 174 -8.79 -0.79 -19.17
C LEU A 174 -8.28 -1.28 -20.52
N LEU A 175 -8.35 -0.44 -21.57
CA LEU A 175 -7.82 -0.78 -22.89
C LEU A 175 -6.29 -0.94 -22.86
N PHE A 176 -5.57 -0.07 -22.15
CA PHE A 176 -4.12 -0.22 -21.98
C PHE A 176 -3.75 -1.43 -21.12
N PHE A 177 -4.55 -1.75 -20.11
CA PHE A 177 -4.36 -2.96 -19.31
C PHE A 177 -4.56 -4.23 -20.14
N ILE A 178 -5.63 -4.32 -20.93
CA ILE A 178 -5.88 -5.45 -21.85
C ILE A 178 -4.77 -5.53 -22.90
N LEU A 179 -4.34 -4.39 -23.46
CA LEU A 179 -3.23 -4.34 -24.40
C LEU A 179 -1.95 -4.89 -23.77
N GLY A 180 -1.61 -4.45 -22.55
CA GLY A 180 -0.43 -4.91 -21.83
C GLY A 180 -0.44 -6.42 -21.56
N ILE A 181 -1.57 -6.95 -21.06
CA ILE A 181 -1.73 -8.38 -20.82
C ILE A 181 -1.66 -9.17 -22.13
N SER A 182 -2.36 -8.74 -23.18
CA SER A 182 -2.37 -9.45 -24.46
C SER A 182 -0.99 -9.46 -25.13
N LEU A 183 -0.23 -8.36 -25.03
CA LEU A 183 1.13 -8.29 -25.54
C LEU A 183 2.06 -9.20 -24.74
N LEU A 184 1.91 -9.21 -23.42
CA LEU A 184 2.68 -10.09 -22.55
C LEU A 184 2.37 -11.57 -22.87
N GLU A 185 1.09 -11.93 -23.00
CA GLU A 185 0.67 -13.27 -23.42
C GLU A 185 1.24 -13.65 -24.80
N TYR A 186 1.24 -12.72 -25.74
CA TYR A 186 1.83 -12.93 -27.07
C TYR A 186 3.34 -13.19 -27.04
N VAL A 187 4.09 -12.40 -26.26
CA VAL A 187 5.54 -12.60 -26.07
C VAL A 187 5.81 -13.95 -25.42
N MET A 188 4.98 -14.36 -24.47
CA MET A 188 5.13 -15.65 -23.78
C MET A 188 4.71 -16.85 -24.62
N ALA A 189 3.70 -16.70 -25.49
CA ALA A 189 3.23 -17.74 -26.40
C ALA A 189 4.16 -17.97 -27.59
N SER A 190 5.04 -17.00 -27.88
CA SER A 190 6.07 -17.14 -28.90
C SER A 190 7.15 -18.09 -28.37
N GLU A 191 7.19 -19.34 -28.86
CA GLU A 191 8.12 -20.37 -28.40
C GLU A 191 9.58 -19.86 -28.50
N GLY A 192 10.22 -19.60 -27.35
CA GLY A 192 11.58 -19.08 -27.30
C GLY A 192 11.98 -18.45 -25.96
N GLN A 193 13.19 -17.88 -25.93
CA GLN A 193 13.66 -16.99 -24.87
C GLN A 193 13.16 -15.57 -25.13
N VAL A 194 12.81 -14.83 -24.08
CA VAL A 194 12.39 -13.43 -24.21
C VAL A 194 13.57 -12.59 -24.70
N THR A 195 13.41 -11.95 -25.86
CA THR A 195 14.42 -11.09 -26.45
C THR A 195 14.43 -9.70 -25.80
N LEU A 196 15.59 -9.04 -25.82
CA LEU A 196 15.74 -7.68 -25.28
C LEU A 196 14.80 -6.68 -25.97
N ASN A 197 14.49 -6.90 -27.25
CA ASN A 197 13.55 -6.06 -28.01
C ASN A 197 12.11 -6.20 -27.50
N GLU A 198 11.68 -7.42 -27.13
CA GLU A 198 10.36 -7.67 -26.54
C GLU A 198 10.26 -7.03 -25.15
N CYS A 199 11.32 -7.10 -24.34
CA CYS A 199 11.40 -6.38 -23.06
C CYS A 199 11.26 -4.87 -23.24
N ILE A 200 12.01 -4.27 -24.18
CA ILE A 200 11.89 -2.84 -24.49
C ILE A 200 10.47 -2.51 -24.95
N MET A 201 9.88 -3.34 -25.82
CA MET A 201 8.52 -3.14 -26.29
C MET A 201 7.51 -3.10 -25.13
N LEU A 202 7.59 -4.06 -24.20
CA LEU A 202 6.75 -4.12 -23.01
C LEU A 202 6.92 -2.87 -22.11
N CYS A 203 8.16 -2.45 -21.87
CA CYS A 203 8.43 -1.22 -21.11
C CYS A 203 7.88 0.03 -21.81
N MET A 204 7.98 0.10 -23.14
CA MET A 204 7.49 1.23 -23.93
C MET A 204 5.96 1.38 -23.85
N VAL A 205 5.21 0.28 -23.72
CA VAL A 205 3.75 0.35 -23.51
C VAL A 205 3.42 1.10 -22.21
N TYR A 206 4.15 0.83 -21.12
CA TYR A 206 3.94 1.52 -19.85
C TYR A 206 4.30 3.01 -19.92
N ILE A 207 5.43 3.36 -20.55
CA ILE A 207 5.82 4.77 -20.76
C ILE A 207 4.79 5.50 -21.62
N PHE A 208 4.31 4.86 -22.68
CA PHE A 208 3.28 5.42 -23.55
C PHE A 208 1.95 5.62 -22.80
N TYR A 209 1.53 4.64 -21.99
CA TYR A 209 0.36 4.75 -21.11
C TYR A 209 0.44 5.96 -20.19
N LEU A 210 1.58 6.16 -19.50
CA LEU A 210 1.79 7.32 -18.64
C LEU A 210 1.76 8.63 -19.42
N MET A 211 2.37 8.67 -20.61
CA MET A 211 2.36 9.86 -21.46
C MET A 211 0.93 10.22 -21.90
N VAL A 212 0.11 9.26 -22.31
CA VAL A 212 -1.29 9.49 -22.67
C VAL A 212 -2.09 10.03 -21.48
N ASN A 213 -1.88 9.48 -20.28
CA ASN A 213 -2.49 9.97 -19.04
C ASN A 213 -2.13 11.43 -18.74
N MET A 214 -0.85 11.78 -18.88
CA MET A 214 -0.37 13.16 -18.69
C MET A 214 -0.92 14.12 -19.75
N LEU A 215 -1.01 13.67 -21.01
CA LEU A 215 -1.60 14.44 -22.10
C LEU A 215 -3.09 14.68 -21.90
N ASP A 216 -3.83 13.68 -21.42
CA ASP A 216 -5.25 13.81 -21.09
C ASP A 216 -5.49 14.87 -20.00
N LEU A 217 -4.69 14.85 -18.93
CA LEU A 217 -4.74 15.88 -17.90
C LEU A 217 -4.44 17.28 -18.47
N TYR A 218 -3.43 17.37 -19.34
CA TYR A 218 -3.08 18.63 -19.99
C TYR A 218 -4.20 19.16 -20.89
N ILE A 219 -4.82 18.30 -21.70
CA ILE A 219 -5.95 18.64 -22.58
C ILE A 219 -7.16 19.07 -21.74
N MET A 220 -7.46 18.36 -20.65
CA MET A 220 -8.53 18.70 -19.73
C MET A 220 -8.37 20.12 -19.17
N ARG A 221 -7.17 20.47 -18.70
CA ARG A 221 -6.87 21.82 -18.18
C ARG A 221 -7.01 22.92 -19.22
N ILE A 222 -6.55 22.68 -20.45
CA ILE A 222 -6.74 23.63 -21.55
C ILE A 222 -8.23 23.82 -21.83
N THR A 223 -8.96 22.72 -21.91
CA THR A 223 -10.41 22.71 -22.19
C THR A 223 -11.17 23.51 -21.14
N MET A 224 -10.85 23.33 -19.85
CA MET A 224 -11.44 24.13 -18.77
C MET A 224 -11.14 25.63 -18.88
N ARG A 225 -9.90 26.02 -19.19
CA ARG A 225 -9.55 27.44 -19.41
C ARG A 225 -10.30 28.04 -20.60
N MET A 226 -10.53 27.26 -21.66
CA MET A 226 -11.31 27.70 -22.81
C MET A 226 -12.79 27.89 -22.44
N MET A 227 -13.38 26.94 -21.70
CA MET A 227 -14.76 27.05 -21.21
C MET A 227 -14.93 28.26 -20.30
N GLU A 228 -13.99 28.52 -19.38
CA GLU A 228 -14.04 29.67 -18.48
C GLU A 228 -14.05 31.01 -19.25
N ARG A 229 -13.27 31.10 -20.34
CA ARG A 229 -13.26 32.27 -21.23
C ARG A 229 -14.60 32.44 -21.95
N GLU A 230 -15.14 31.36 -22.50
CA GLU A 230 -16.45 31.40 -23.18
C GLU A 230 -17.59 31.76 -22.23
N ILE A 231 -17.57 31.27 -20.98
CA ILE A 231 -18.51 31.66 -19.93
C ILE A 231 -18.42 33.16 -19.64
N LYS A 232 -17.21 33.72 -19.50
CA LYS A 232 -17.00 35.16 -19.28
C LYS A 232 -17.52 36.00 -20.44
N GLU A 233 -17.28 35.59 -21.68
CA GLU A 233 -17.77 36.28 -22.89
C GLU A 233 -19.30 36.23 -23.05
N LEU A 234 -19.91 35.09 -22.73
CA LEU A 234 -21.37 34.94 -22.78
C LEU A 234 -22.05 35.81 -21.71
N ARG A 235 -21.43 35.98 -20.54
CA ARG A 235 -21.95 36.80 -19.44
C ARG A 235 -21.89 38.30 -19.73
N SER A 236 -20.98 38.76 -20.60
CA SER A 236 -20.85 40.19 -20.94
C SER A 236 -21.81 40.68 -22.02
N LYS A 237 -22.45 39.78 -22.78
CA LYS A 237 -23.43 40.11 -23.83
C LYS A 237 -24.86 40.12 -23.25
N PRO A 238 -25.80 40.90 -23.82
CA PRO A 238 -27.20 40.88 -23.37
C PRO A 238 -27.79 39.46 -23.55
N LEU A 239 -28.36 38.92 -22.47
CA LEU A 239 -28.79 37.52 -22.39
C LEU A 239 -30.10 37.28 -23.19
N THR A 240 -29.97 36.70 -24.39
CA THR A 240 -31.09 36.08 -25.11
C THR A 240 -31.42 34.71 -24.50
N ARG A 241 -32.68 34.27 -24.57
CA ARG A 241 -33.16 32.99 -24.00
C ARG A 241 -32.32 31.75 -24.42
N GLU A 242 -31.83 31.73 -25.66
CA GLU A 242 -30.94 30.66 -26.17
C GLU A 242 -29.53 30.73 -25.57
N MET A 243 -28.97 31.94 -25.43
CA MET A 243 -27.65 32.17 -24.84
C MET A 243 -27.63 31.79 -23.37
N THR A 244 -28.72 32.05 -22.63
CA THR A 244 -28.87 31.60 -21.24
C THR A 244 -28.85 30.08 -21.13
N ARG A 245 -29.47 29.37 -22.09
CA ARG A 245 -29.45 27.89 -22.12
C ARG A 245 -28.04 27.36 -22.37
N LYS A 246 -27.33 27.93 -23.35
CA LYS A 246 -25.93 27.58 -23.67
C LYS A 246 -25.00 27.87 -22.49
N LEU A 247 -25.15 29.03 -21.84
CA LEU A 247 -24.40 29.40 -20.64
C LEU A 247 -24.61 28.39 -19.51
N ASN A 248 -25.86 28.00 -19.24
CA ASN A 248 -26.16 27.03 -18.19
C ASN A 248 -25.59 25.64 -18.49
N GLU A 249 -25.59 25.21 -19.76
CA GLU A 249 -25.01 23.93 -20.16
C GLU A 249 -23.48 23.95 -20.05
N LEU A 250 -22.85 25.04 -20.49
CA LEU A 250 -21.40 25.20 -20.42
C LEU A 250 -20.91 25.33 -18.97
N GLN A 251 -21.66 26.04 -18.13
CA GLN A 251 -21.41 26.14 -16.69
C GLN A 251 -21.50 24.76 -16.03
N ARG A 252 -22.54 23.96 -16.33
CA ARG A 252 -22.64 22.59 -15.81
C ARG A 252 -21.45 21.72 -16.21
N LYS A 253 -21.05 21.75 -17.49
CA LYS A 253 -19.89 20.99 -17.97
C LYS A 253 -18.59 21.46 -17.31
N TYR A 254 -18.44 22.76 -17.08
CA TYR A 254 -17.29 23.33 -16.39
C TYR A 254 -17.27 22.90 -14.91
N ASP A 255 -18.40 23.00 -14.21
CA ASP A 255 -18.53 22.60 -12.81
C ASP A 255 -18.26 21.09 -12.66
N ASP A 256 -18.81 20.24 -13.54
CA ASP A 256 -18.55 18.80 -13.56
C ASP A 256 -17.06 18.46 -13.75
N LEU A 257 -16.35 19.18 -14.63
CA LEU A 257 -14.90 18.99 -14.87
C LEU A 257 -14.04 19.55 -13.73
N ASN A 258 -14.48 20.64 -13.12
CA ASN A 258 -13.77 21.28 -12.01
C ASN A 258 -13.84 20.42 -10.74
N GLU A 259 -14.99 19.78 -10.47
CA GLU A 259 -15.14 18.79 -9.40
C GLU A 259 -14.12 17.65 -9.55
N ASP A 260 -13.90 17.14 -10.77
CA ASP A 260 -12.92 16.09 -11.06
C ASP A 260 -11.44 16.58 -10.97
N GLU A 261 -11.18 17.89 -11.14
CA GLU A 261 -9.82 18.48 -11.03
C GLU A 261 -9.42 18.75 -9.57
N THR A 262 -10.36 19.25 -8.75
CA THR A 262 -10.07 19.68 -7.39
C THR A 262 -10.11 18.50 -6.43
N ILE A 263 -8.98 18.19 -5.78
CA ILE A 263 -8.95 17.25 -4.67
C ILE A 263 -9.66 17.87 -3.47
N GLU A 264 -10.91 17.48 -3.24
CA GLU A 264 -11.66 17.91 -2.06
C GLU A 264 -11.28 17.04 -0.85
N ILE A 265 -10.76 17.68 0.20
CA ILE A 265 -10.53 16.99 1.47
C ILE A 265 -11.86 16.98 2.23
N VAL A 266 -12.55 15.87 2.13
CA VAL A 266 -13.76 15.61 2.92
C VAL A 266 -13.41 14.93 4.24
N GLU A 267 -14.09 15.36 5.31
CA GLU A 267 -14.10 14.68 6.60
C GLU A 267 -14.55 13.20 6.47
N ARG A 268 -13.76 12.29 7.04
CA ARG A 268 -14.07 10.86 7.00
C ARG A 268 -15.29 10.53 7.87
N THR A 269 -16.31 9.91 7.28
CA THR A 269 -17.39 9.30 8.06
C THR A 269 -16.81 8.09 8.80
N SER A 270 -16.63 8.20 10.13
CA SER A 270 -16.22 7.16 11.09
C SER A 270 -15.69 5.86 10.45
N SER A 271 -14.38 5.74 10.28
CA SER A 271 -13.78 4.51 9.75
C SER A 271 -13.77 3.40 10.81
N ILE A 272 -13.64 2.14 10.38
CA ILE A 272 -13.46 0.99 11.28
C ILE A 272 -12.25 1.21 12.22
N PHE A 273 -11.27 1.96 11.74
CA PHE A 273 -9.99 2.23 12.41
C PHE A 273 -10.00 3.52 13.24
N VAL A 274 -10.90 4.45 12.94
CA VAL A 274 -11.02 5.78 13.56
C VAL A 274 -12.49 6.05 13.92
N SER A 275 -12.82 5.93 15.20
CA SER A 275 -14.14 6.37 15.69
C SER A 275 -14.09 7.90 15.85
N GLY A 276 -14.62 8.63 14.87
CA GLY A 276 -14.49 10.09 14.79
C GLY A 276 -14.70 10.84 16.12
N LYS A 277 -13.74 11.71 16.45
CA LYS A 277 -13.88 12.73 17.50
C LYS A 277 -14.97 13.72 17.08
N ARG A 278 -16.06 13.77 17.88
CA ARG A 278 -16.99 14.90 18.02
C ARG A 278 -17.59 15.52 16.73
N SER A 279 -18.77 15.04 16.35
CA SER A 279 -19.89 15.94 16.05
C SER A 279 -21.05 15.61 16.98
N GLN A 280 -21.33 16.53 17.91
CA GLN A 280 -22.42 16.44 18.87
C GLN A 280 -23.74 16.80 18.16
N ARG A 281 -24.20 15.95 17.24
CA ARG A 281 -25.61 15.92 16.83
C ARG A 281 -25.96 14.52 16.34
N GLY A 282 -26.82 13.86 17.12
CA GLY A 282 -26.95 12.41 17.17
C GLY A 282 -27.01 11.70 15.83
N LYS A 283 -26.24 10.63 15.70
CA LYS A 283 -26.48 9.52 14.77
C LYS A 283 -25.81 8.25 15.30
N SER A 284 -26.52 7.15 15.08
CA SER A 284 -26.41 5.86 15.76
C SER A 284 -25.04 5.17 15.70
N ARG A 285 -24.78 4.41 16.76
CA ARG A 285 -23.80 3.31 16.88
C ARG A 285 -23.60 2.61 15.52
N ALA A 286 -22.33 2.43 15.13
CA ALA A 286 -21.95 1.53 14.05
C ALA A 286 -22.30 0.09 14.45
N THR A 287 -23.52 -0.33 14.12
CA THR A 287 -23.91 -1.74 14.09
C THR A 287 -23.31 -2.35 12.82
N PHE A 288 -22.74 -3.54 12.94
CA PHE A 288 -22.22 -4.33 11.83
C PHE A 288 -23.35 -4.69 10.86
N THR A 289 -23.64 -3.80 9.92
CA THR A 289 -24.64 -4.01 8.86
C THR A 289 -23.95 -3.86 7.51
N PHE A 290 -24.05 -4.90 6.67
CA PHE A 290 -23.70 -4.91 5.24
C PHE A 290 -24.63 -4.03 4.40
N GLY A 291 -25.11 -2.92 4.96
CA GLY A 291 -25.96 -1.95 4.28
C GLY A 291 -25.09 -0.82 3.74
N THR A 292 -25.15 -0.60 2.43
CA THR A 292 -24.51 0.51 1.73
C THR A 292 -24.88 1.83 2.43
N PRO A 293 -23.94 2.59 3.00
CA PRO A 293 -24.26 3.87 3.59
C PRO A 293 -24.73 4.81 2.48
N GLN A 294 -26.01 5.18 2.53
CA GLN A 294 -26.61 6.15 1.62
C GLN A 294 -25.90 7.49 1.78
N ASN A 295 -25.49 8.06 0.64
CA ASN A 295 -24.80 9.34 0.41
C ASN A 295 -25.22 10.41 1.45
N ARG A 296 -24.51 10.48 2.58
CA ARG A 296 -24.60 11.61 3.49
C ARG A 296 -23.71 12.68 2.89
N GLY A 297 -24.20 13.90 2.70
CA GLY A 297 -23.40 15.01 2.20
C GLY A 297 -22.04 15.03 2.89
N HIS A 298 -21.01 14.94 2.07
CA HIS A 298 -19.61 15.06 2.45
C HIS A 298 -19.39 16.55 2.79
N ASP A 299 -19.13 16.88 4.07
CA ASP A 299 -18.86 18.26 4.48
C ASP A 299 -17.39 18.59 4.19
N ASN A 300 -17.14 19.64 3.41
CA ASN A 300 -15.78 20.06 3.05
C ASN A 300 -15.04 20.61 4.27
N VAL A 301 -13.80 20.17 4.47
CA VAL A 301 -12.98 20.59 5.61
C VAL A 301 -12.54 22.04 5.43
N ASN A 302 -12.87 22.90 6.40
CA ASN A 302 -12.43 24.29 6.39
C ASN A 302 -10.99 24.40 6.90
N GLU A 303 -10.02 24.33 5.98
CA GLU A 303 -8.58 24.34 6.28
C GLU A 303 -8.13 25.51 7.16
N GLU A 304 -8.69 26.71 6.96
CA GLU A 304 -8.31 27.91 7.72
C GLU A 304 -8.81 27.86 9.17
N ALA A 305 -9.98 27.25 9.39
CA ALA A 305 -10.51 27.04 10.72
C ALA A 305 -9.63 26.05 11.49
N THR A 306 -9.31 24.89 10.90
CA THR A 306 -8.46 23.86 11.53
C THR A 306 -7.04 24.35 11.80
N ARG A 307 -6.51 25.24 10.95
CA ARG A 307 -5.17 25.84 11.12
C ARG A 307 -5.09 26.75 12.34
N ASN A 308 -6.15 27.51 12.62
CA ASN A 308 -6.14 28.61 13.58
C ASN A 308 -6.93 28.33 14.88
N VAL A 309 -7.40 27.10 15.11
CA VAL A 309 -8.24 26.70 16.27
C VAL A 309 -7.71 27.22 17.61
N PHE A 310 -6.38 27.21 17.79
CA PHE A 310 -5.72 27.64 19.02
C PHE A 310 -4.95 28.96 18.89
N TYR A 311 -5.13 29.69 17.78
CA TYR A 311 -4.47 30.97 17.58
C TYR A 311 -5.16 32.06 18.41
N ASN A 312 -4.52 32.45 19.51
CA ASN A 312 -4.94 33.59 20.32
C ASN A 312 -3.78 34.58 20.38
N LEU A 313 -3.98 35.81 19.89
CA LEU A 313 -2.97 36.89 19.93
C LEU A 313 -2.47 37.19 21.35
N SER A 314 -3.24 36.82 22.38
CA SER A 314 -2.93 37.06 23.79
C SER A 314 -1.91 36.09 24.38
N HIS A 315 -1.61 34.99 23.69
CA HIS A 315 -0.77 33.89 24.18
C HIS A 315 0.43 33.67 23.27
N GLY A 316 1.61 33.40 23.85
CA GLY A 316 2.82 33.07 23.09
C GLY A 316 2.68 31.75 22.32
N LYS A 317 3.25 31.69 21.11
CA LYS A 317 3.15 30.55 20.17
C LYS A 317 3.71 29.20 20.70
N ASN A 318 4.44 29.19 21.83
CA ASN A 318 5.14 28.01 22.35
C ASN A 318 4.59 27.51 23.71
N ILE A 319 3.44 27.99 24.20
CA ILE A 319 3.00 27.70 25.58
C ILE A 319 2.71 26.20 25.82
N ARG A 320 2.12 25.51 24.85
CA ARG A 320 1.71 24.10 24.99
C ARG A 320 2.66 23.11 24.28
N LEU A 321 3.93 23.48 24.11
CA LEU A 321 4.85 22.76 23.22
C LEU A 321 5.06 21.29 23.59
N PHE A 322 5.27 20.99 24.88
CA PHE A 322 5.43 19.61 25.37
C PHE A 322 4.11 18.86 25.47
N GLU A 323 3.03 19.56 25.83
CA GLU A 323 1.70 18.97 25.91
C GLU A 323 1.25 18.50 24.51
N GLU A 324 1.42 19.34 23.49
CA GLU A 324 1.16 19.01 22.08
C GLU A 324 2.04 17.86 21.60
N PHE A 325 3.33 17.83 22.00
CA PHE A 325 4.23 16.73 21.66
C PHE A 325 3.75 15.37 22.22
N PHE A 326 3.44 15.32 23.52
CA PHE A 326 2.97 14.09 24.13
C PHE A 326 1.57 13.69 23.65
N GLU A 327 0.73 14.66 23.30
CA GLU A 327 -0.58 14.39 22.68
C GLU A 327 -0.44 13.78 21.28
N SER A 328 0.50 14.28 20.45
CA SER A 328 0.74 13.74 19.10
C SER A 328 1.34 12.34 19.08
N ILE A 329 2.14 11.96 20.09
CA ILE A 329 2.79 10.64 20.15
C ILE A 329 1.90 9.59 20.81
N LYS A 330 0.85 10.01 21.52
CA LYS A 330 0.01 9.12 22.33
C LYS A 330 -0.74 8.13 21.43
N PRO A 331 -0.48 6.81 21.55
CA PRO A 331 -1.06 5.82 20.65
C PRO A 331 -2.53 5.47 20.97
N ILE A 332 -2.98 5.73 22.20
CA ILE A 332 -4.33 5.39 22.68
C ILE A 332 -4.98 6.62 23.27
N ASP A 333 -6.11 7.06 22.72
CA ASP A 333 -6.92 8.11 23.35
C ASP A 333 -7.65 7.57 24.59
N CYS A 334 -7.47 8.22 25.74
CA CYS A 334 -8.09 7.80 27.00
C CYS A 334 -9.63 7.90 26.96
N SER A 335 -10.17 8.82 26.16
CA SER A 335 -11.61 9.02 26.02
C SER A 335 -12.27 7.86 25.25
N GLU A 336 -11.64 7.44 24.16
CA GLU A 336 -12.05 6.27 23.39
C GLU A 336 -11.88 4.98 24.20
N TRP A 337 -10.73 4.80 24.86
CA TRP A 337 -10.45 3.64 25.69
C TRP A 337 -11.56 3.37 26.70
N ARG A 338 -12.11 4.41 27.35
CA ARG A 338 -13.16 4.24 28.36
C ARG A 338 -14.47 3.72 27.79
N ASN A 339 -14.79 4.06 26.54
CA ASN A 339 -16.09 3.79 25.92
C ASN A 339 -16.16 2.45 25.16
N HIS A 340 -15.01 1.80 24.93
CA HIS A 340 -14.93 0.57 24.13
C HIS A 340 -14.97 -0.74 24.95
N ASN A 341 -15.42 -1.80 24.27
CA ASN A 341 -15.50 -3.17 24.81
C ASN A 341 -14.10 -3.76 25.05
N MET A 342 -14.01 -4.83 25.86
CA MET A 342 -12.73 -5.47 26.22
C MET A 342 -11.92 -5.92 24.99
N PHE A 343 -12.59 -6.43 23.95
CA PHE A 343 -11.94 -6.84 22.71
C PHE A 343 -11.25 -5.66 21.99
N MET A 344 -11.96 -4.54 21.85
CA MET A 344 -11.40 -3.32 21.23
C MET A 344 -10.28 -2.71 22.07
N LYS A 345 -10.35 -2.83 23.40
CA LYS A 345 -9.25 -2.46 24.29
C LYS A 345 -8.02 -3.33 24.06
N ALA A 346 -8.19 -4.64 23.94
CA ALA A 346 -7.09 -5.54 23.63
C ALA A 346 -6.44 -5.19 22.28
N PHE A 347 -7.26 -4.92 21.26
CA PHE A 347 -6.79 -4.44 19.95
C PHE A 347 -6.02 -3.12 20.04
N TYR A 348 -6.55 -2.12 20.76
CA TYR A 348 -5.84 -0.86 20.94
C TYR A 348 -4.53 -0.99 21.70
N LEU A 349 -4.43 -1.95 22.62
CA LEU A 349 -3.18 -2.25 23.32
C LEU A 349 -2.17 -2.94 22.39
N ALA A 350 -2.64 -3.88 21.56
CA ALA A 350 -1.81 -4.62 20.61
C ALA A 350 -1.24 -3.70 19.51
N LYS A 351 -2.04 -2.76 18.98
CA LYS A 351 -1.57 -1.80 17.98
C LYS A 351 -0.66 -0.70 18.53
N ALA A 352 -0.73 -0.42 19.85
CA ALA A 352 -0.10 0.77 20.43
C ALA A 352 1.41 0.92 20.13
N PRO A 353 2.23 -0.16 20.15
CA PRO A 353 3.65 -0.06 19.79
C PRO A 353 3.84 0.36 18.33
N VAL A 354 3.05 -0.18 17.41
CA VAL A 354 3.10 0.16 15.98
C VAL A 354 2.73 1.61 15.77
N VAL A 355 1.62 2.07 16.39
CA VAL A 355 1.17 3.47 16.28
C VAL A 355 2.20 4.44 16.83
N PHE A 356 2.82 4.12 17.97
CA PHE A 356 3.86 4.93 18.57
C PHE A 356 5.09 5.05 17.66
N LEU A 357 5.55 3.95 17.09
CA LEU A 357 6.65 3.94 16.13
C LEU A 357 6.31 4.76 14.87
N CYS A 358 5.11 4.57 14.32
CA CYS A 358 4.64 5.34 13.18
C CYS A 358 4.56 6.85 13.49
N ALA A 359 4.06 7.26 14.65
CA ALA A 359 3.97 8.67 15.03
C ALA A 359 5.35 9.33 15.15
N ILE A 360 6.35 8.61 15.66
CA ILE A 360 7.72 9.11 15.79
C ILE A 360 8.46 9.13 14.45
N TYR A 361 8.07 8.33 13.47
CA TYR A 361 8.80 8.20 12.20
C TYR A 361 8.13 8.96 11.05
N ILE A 362 6.81 8.90 10.96
CA ILE A 362 6.05 9.41 9.83
C ILE A 362 5.57 10.83 10.15
N PRO A 363 6.04 11.86 9.44
CA PRO A 363 5.48 13.19 9.56
C PRO A 363 4.04 13.17 9.03
N LEU A 364 3.08 13.50 9.89
CA LEU A 364 1.66 13.53 9.54
C LEU A 364 1.26 14.95 9.12
N VAL A 365 0.66 15.07 7.93
CA VAL A 365 -0.04 16.27 7.47
C VAL A 365 -1.45 15.86 7.09
N ASP A 366 -2.40 16.18 7.96
CA ASP A 366 -3.81 15.86 7.76
C ASP A 366 -4.64 17.10 8.06
N TYR A 367 -5.35 17.62 7.05
CA TYR A 367 -6.12 18.85 7.19
C TYR A 367 -7.40 18.67 8.01
N GLU A 368 -7.82 17.43 8.27
CA GLU A 368 -8.98 17.06 9.09
C GLU A 368 -8.72 17.32 10.59
N ILE A 369 -7.46 17.30 11.02
CA ILE A 369 -7.06 17.44 12.44
C ILE A 369 -6.57 18.85 12.79
N ASP A 370 -6.71 19.22 14.06
CA ASP A 370 -6.26 20.51 14.60
C ASP A 370 -4.80 20.81 14.24
N LYS A 371 -4.52 22.05 13.82
CA LYS A 371 -3.19 22.50 13.33
C LYS A 371 -2.64 21.64 12.18
N HIS A 372 -3.49 20.90 11.49
CA HIS A 372 -3.13 19.93 10.46
C HIS A 372 -2.20 18.81 10.96
N GLY A 373 -2.24 18.51 12.27
CA GLY A 373 -1.35 17.53 12.92
C GLY A 373 0.02 18.07 13.29
N TRP A 374 0.23 19.37 13.11
CA TRP A 374 1.54 19.99 13.32
C TRP A 374 1.93 20.05 14.79
N SER A 375 2.99 19.34 15.15
CA SER A 375 3.67 19.45 16.45
C SER A 375 5.12 19.86 16.25
N LYS A 376 5.50 21.01 16.82
CA LYS A 376 6.81 21.63 16.57
C LYS A 376 7.96 20.74 17.03
N LEU A 377 7.85 20.15 18.23
CA LEU A 377 8.90 19.30 18.79
C LEU A 377 8.98 17.96 18.05
N LEU A 378 7.85 17.41 17.64
CA LEU A 378 7.79 16.17 16.86
C LEU A 378 8.43 16.36 15.49
N ASN A 379 8.16 17.48 14.82
CA ASN A 379 8.76 17.78 13.53
C ASN A 379 10.27 18.03 13.63
N CYS A 380 10.73 18.68 14.70
CA CYS A 380 12.18 18.78 14.98
C CYS A 380 12.81 17.40 15.16
N LEU A 381 12.11 16.47 15.80
CA LEU A 381 12.56 15.08 15.95
C LEU A 381 12.62 14.37 14.59
N HIS A 382 11.61 14.52 13.74
CA HIS A 382 11.58 13.95 12.37
C HIS A 382 12.74 14.44 11.50
N ILE A 383 13.08 15.72 11.56
CA ILE A 383 14.20 16.31 10.81
C ILE A 383 15.54 15.62 11.14
N VAL A 384 15.70 15.15 12.38
CA VAL A 384 16.91 14.45 12.83
C VAL A 384 16.82 12.95 12.58
N LEU A 385 15.69 12.31 12.93
CA LEU A 385 15.52 10.86 12.87
C LEU A 385 15.43 10.33 11.45
N ASN A 386 14.70 11.00 10.55
CA ASN A 386 14.41 10.43 9.24
C ASN A 386 15.68 10.28 8.39
N PRO A 387 16.56 11.30 8.24
CA PRO A 387 17.83 11.12 7.52
C PRO A 387 18.74 10.07 8.15
N ALA A 388 18.82 10.02 9.48
CA ALA A 388 19.65 9.04 10.19
C ALA A 388 19.17 7.60 9.93
N LEU A 389 17.85 7.37 9.95
CA LEU A 389 17.26 6.07 9.66
C LEU A 389 17.39 5.69 8.19
N THR A 390 17.16 6.63 7.25
CA THR A 390 17.39 6.36 5.82
C THR A 390 18.83 5.94 5.56
N LEU A 391 19.81 6.57 6.22
CA LEU A 391 21.22 6.18 6.12
C LEU A 391 21.51 4.84 6.79
N MET A 392 20.92 4.55 7.96
CA MET A 392 21.12 3.26 8.64
C MET A 392 20.49 2.09 7.87
N VAL A 393 19.25 2.26 7.38
CA VAL A 393 18.55 1.23 6.61
C VAL A 393 19.19 1.06 5.24
N GLY A 394 19.51 2.16 4.54
CA GLY A 394 20.21 2.11 3.26
C GLY A 394 21.61 1.51 3.37
N GLY A 395 22.37 1.87 4.42
CA GLY A 395 23.67 1.27 4.72
C GLY A 395 23.57 -0.20 5.12
N GLY A 396 22.52 -0.58 5.87
CA GLY A 396 22.24 -1.97 6.24
C GLY A 396 21.89 -2.84 5.04
N LEU A 397 21.07 -2.34 4.12
CA LEU A 397 20.72 -3.02 2.86
C LEU A 397 21.95 -3.19 1.95
N HIS A 398 22.77 -2.15 1.79
CA HIS A 398 24.01 -2.24 1.02
C HIS A 398 25.01 -3.23 1.65
N HIS A 399 25.07 -3.32 2.98
CA HIS A 399 25.93 -4.28 3.65
C HIS A 399 25.38 -5.71 3.55
N HIS A 400 24.06 -5.87 3.56
CA HIS A 400 23.39 -7.15 3.34
C HIS A 400 23.67 -7.68 1.92
N GLU A 401 23.53 -6.87 0.86
CA GLU A 401 23.92 -7.25 -0.52
C GLU A 401 25.38 -7.71 -0.61
N SER A 402 26.31 -7.02 0.07
CA SER A 402 27.72 -7.43 0.07
C SER A 402 27.98 -8.77 0.78
N HIS A 403 27.10 -9.18 1.69
CA HIS A 403 27.12 -10.52 2.26
C HIS A 403 26.48 -11.56 1.34
N TRP A 404 25.42 -11.25 0.60
CA TRP A 404 24.84 -12.16 -0.40
C TRP A 404 25.80 -12.44 -1.57
N VAL A 405 26.46 -11.43 -2.11
CA VAL A 405 27.48 -11.61 -3.17
C VAL A 405 28.67 -12.43 -2.68
N ASN A 406 29.09 -12.26 -1.42
CA ASN A 406 30.18 -13.05 -0.85
C ASN A 406 29.77 -14.48 -0.47
N VAL A 407 28.55 -14.67 0.02
CA VAL A 407 28.01 -16.00 0.35
C VAL A 407 27.77 -16.80 -0.93
N HIS A 408 27.20 -16.19 -1.98
CA HIS A 408 27.04 -16.80 -3.30
C HIS A 408 28.40 -17.18 -3.92
N ASN A 409 29.42 -16.31 -3.81
CA ASN A 409 30.79 -16.64 -4.23
C ASN A 409 31.44 -17.75 -3.41
N ILE A 410 31.15 -17.87 -2.11
CA ILE A 410 31.66 -18.96 -1.27
C ILE A 410 30.98 -20.29 -1.62
N TYR A 411 29.68 -20.29 -1.96
CA TYR A 411 28.97 -21.47 -2.40
C TYR A 411 29.35 -21.90 -3.83
N MET A 412 29.56 -20.97 -4.77
CA MET A 412 30.09 -21.30 -6.10
C MET A 412 31.56 -21.75 -6.06
N CYS A 413 32.42 -21.13 -5.24
CA CYS A 413 33.83 -21.50 -5.13
C CYS A 413 34.06 -22.85 -4.41
N ASN A 414 33.06 -23.37 -3.68
CA ASN A 414 33.08 -24.73 -3.14
C ASN A 414 32.52 -25.78 -4.12
N ARG A 415 31.67 -25.40 -5.08
CA ARG A 415 31.18 -26.30 -6.13
C ARG A 415 32.29 -26.68 -7.12
N ASP A 416 33.19 -25.76 -7.41
CA ASP A 416 34.35 -25.99 -8.29
C ASP A 416 35.51 -26.74 -7.62
N ARG A 417 35.47 -26.96 -6.30
CA ARG A 417 36.56 -27.64 -5.55
C ARG A 417 36.27 -29.08 -5.14
N PHE A 418 35.05 -29.58 -5.37
CA PHE A 418 34.66 -30.98 -5.12
C PHE A 418 34.20 -31.73 -6.37
N GLY A 419 34.37 -31.15 -7.56
CA GLY A 419 34.13 -31.80 -8.85
C GLY A 419 35.42 -32.13 -9.59
N THR A 420 36.24 -33.03 -9.04
CA THR A 420 37.22 -33.86 -9.78
C THR A 420 37.42 -35.17 -9.07
#